data_AF-A0A920H1Z2-F1
#
_entry.id   AF-A0A920H1Z2-F1
#
_cell.length_a   1.000
_cell.length_b   1.000
_cell.length_c   1.000
_cell.angle_alpha   90.00
_cell.angle_beta   90.00
_cell.angle_gamma   90.00
#
_symmetry.space_group_name_H-M   'P 1'
#
loop_
_entity.id
_entity.type
_entity.pdbx_description
1 polymer ?
#
loop_
_entity_poly.entity_id
_entity_poly.type
_entity_poly.pdbx_seq_one_letter_code
_entity_poly.pdbx_strand_id
1 'polypeptide(L)'
;MIESAKSPLLLIGAGANRKLPARMLRAFVDKTGIPFISTQMGKGVLDERDPLFLGNAALSANDFLHRAVDRSDLIINVGHDDIEKPPFS
;
A
#
# COMPACT_ATOMS: atom_id res chain seq x y z
N MET A 1 -15.60 9.04 -0.56
CA MET A 1 -14.94 7.83 -1.12
C MET A 1 -14.05 7.18 -0.09
N ILE A 2 -13.00 7.84 0.41
CA ILE A 2 -12.15 7.27 1.50
C ILE A 2 -12.95 7.13 2.80
N GLU A 3 -13.63 8.19 3.26
CA GLU A 3 -14.43 8.18 4.50
C GLU A 3 -15.64 7.23 4.47
N SER A 4 -16.06 6.81 3.27
CA SER A 4 -17.17 5.89 3.07
C SER A 4 -16.72 4.42 2.90
N ALA A 5 -15.41 4.18 2.76
CA ALA A 5 -14.86 2.85 2.58
C ALA A 5 -14.85 2.10 3.91
N LYS A 6 -15.30 0.85 3.90
CA LYS A 6 -15.34 -0.05 5.06
C LYS A 6 -14.05 -0.85 5.21
N SER A 7 -13.33 -1.07 4.12
CA SER A 7 -12.08 -1.82 4.10
C SER A 7 -11.11 -1.20 3.09
N PRO A 8 -10.68 0.06 3.33
CA PRO A 8 -9.69 0.71 2.47
C PRO A 8 -8.31 0.07 2.65
N LEU A 9 -7.54 0.04 1.56
CA LEU A 9 -6.16 -0.43 1.53
C LEU A 9 -5.27 0.56 0.79
N LEU A 10 -4.14 0.91 1.39
CA LEU A 10 -3.12 1.74 0.77
C LEU A 10 -2.07 0.87 0.07
N LEU A 11 -1.83 1.11 -1.22
CA LEU A 11 -0.78 0.49 -2.00
C LEU A 11 0.33 1.52 -2.29
N ILE A 12 1.55 1.20 -1.86
CA ILE A 12 2.72 2.09 -2.00
C ILE A 12 3.67 1.56 -3.07
N GLY A 13 3.80 2.33 -4.16
CA GLY A 13 4.71 2.05 -5.28
C GLY A 13 6.03 2.83 -5.23
N ALA A 14 6.88 2.59 -6.23
CA ALA A 14 8.24 3.14 -6.35
C ALA A 14 8.32 4.68 -6.23
N GLY A 15 7.35 5.38 -6.81
CA GLY A 15 7.32 6.85 -6.88
C GLY A 15 7.16 7.54 -5.53
N ALA A 16 6.82 6.80 -4.47
CA ALA A 16 6.65 7.31 -3.13
C ALA A 16 7.96 7.45 -2.33
N ASN A 17 9.10 6.97 -2.85
CA ASN A 17 10.40 6.89 -2.14
C ASN A 17 11.16 8.23 -2.02
N ARG A 18 10.45 9.36 -1.98
CA ARG A 18 11.05 10.68 -1.75
C ARG A 18 10.78 11.11 -0.30
N LYS A 19 11.73 11.83 0.32
CA LYS A 19 11.65 12.23 1.75
C LYS A 19 10.35 12.94 2.13
N LEU A 20 9.81 13.80 1.27
CA LEU A 20 8.58 14.54 1.56
C LEU A 20 7.32 13.64 1.43
N PRO A 21 7.09 12.92 0.32
CA PRO A 21 6.02 11.94 0.19
C PRO A 21 6.00 10.88 1.30
N ALA A 22 7.15 10.31 1.67
CA ALA A 22 7.23 9.32 2.76
C ALA A 22 6.70 9.87 4.09
N ARG A 23 7.06 11.10 4.47
CA ARG A 23 6.54 11.76 5.68
C ARG A 23 5.04 12.01 5.61
N MET A 24 4.54 12.44 4.45
CA MET A 24 3.11 12.70 4.28
C MET A 24 2.29 11.41 4.30
N LEU A 25 2.82 10.33 3.71
CA LEU A 25 2.22 9.00 3.78
C LEU A 25 2.20 8.46 5.21
N ARG A 26 3.27 8.68 5.98
CA ARG A 26 3.28 8.33 7.41
C ARG A 26 2.17 9.05 8.16
N ALA A 27 2.09 10.38 8.02
CA ALA A 27 1.05 11.17 8.68
C ALA A 27 -0.37 10.78 8.22
N PHE A 28 -0.53 10.39 6.96
CA PHE A 28 -1.79 9.89 6.43
C PHE A 28 -2.19 8.55 7.08
N VAL A 29 -1.28 7.59 7.16
CA VAL A 29 -1.51 6.30 7.83
C VAL A 29 -1.82 6.51 9.32
N ASP A 30 -1.04 7.34 10.02
CA ASP A 30 -1.26 7.65 11.44
C ASP A 30 -2.64 8.26 11.70
N LYS A 31 -3.09 9.15 10.82
CA LYS A 31 -4.38 9.83 10.95
C LYS A 31 -5.57 8.93 10.63
N THR A 32 -5.41 8.05 9.64
CA THR A 32 -6.54 7.29 9.08
C THR A 32 -6.63 5.87 9.62
N GLY A 33 -5.54 5.32 10.15
CA GLY A 33 -5.44 3.91 10.55
C GLY A 33 -5.56 2.93 9.38
N ILE A 34 -5.45 3.42 8.14
CA ILE A 34 -5.61 2.59 6.94
C ILE A 34 -4.41 1.63 6.84
N PRO A 35 -4.64 0.31 6.73
CA PRO A 35 -3.57 -0.65 6.51
C PRO A 35 -2.92 -0.44 5.15
N PHE A 36 -1.65 -0.82 5.03
CA PHE A 36 -0.89 -0.61 3.81
C PHE A 36 -0.06 -1.82 3.38
N ILE A 37 0.15 -1.90 2.07
CA ILE A 37 1.05 -2.83 1.40
C ILE A 37 2.02 -2.05 0.53
N SER A 38 3.17 -2.64 0.21
CA SER A 38 4.16 -2.05 -0.69
C SER A 38 4.36 -2.93 -1.92
N THR A 39 4.63 -2.35 -3.09
CA THR A 39 5.24 -3.10 -4.20
C THR A 39 6.68 -3.46 -3.83
N GLN A 40 7.31 -4.37 -4.56
CA GLN A 40 8.75 -4.63 -4.37
C GLN A 40 9.59 -3.36 -4.48
N MET A 41 9.19 -2.42 -5.36
CA MET A 41 9.89 -1.16 -5.59
C MET A 41 9.53 -0.07 -4.58
N GLY A 42 8.39 -0.18 -3.91
CA GLY A 42 7.94 0.72 -2.84
C GLY A 42 8.46 0.36 -1.44
N LYS A 43 9.27 -0.70 -1.30
CA LYS A 43 9.86 -1.10 0.00
C LYS A 43 10.65 0.06 0.62
N GLY A 44 10.51 0.21 1.93
CA GLY A 44 11.22 1.22 2.72
C GLY A 44 10.66 2.65 2.63
N VAL A 45 9.58 2.88 1.87
CA VAL A 45 8.85 4.16 1.90
C VAL A 45 8.24 4.41 3.29
N LEU A 46 7.63 3.36 3.87
CA LEU A 46 7.19 3.30 5.26
C LEU A 46 7.88 2.10 5.95
N ASP A 47 7.94 2.13 7.28
CA ASP A 47 8.55 1.07 8.09
C ASP A 47 7.70 -0.21 8.02
N GLU A 48 8.31 -1.31 7.59
CA GLU A 48 7.65 -2.62 7.44
C GLU A 48 7.43 -3.33 8.79
N ARG A 49 7.89 -2.74 9.90
CA ARG A 49 7.57 -3.20 11.27
C ARG A 49 6.29 -2.57 11.82
N ASP A 50 5.65 -1.68 11.06
CA ASP A 50 4.42 -1.04 11.48
C ASP A 50 3.28 -2.07 11.64
N PRO A 51 2.46 -2.00 12.70
CA PRO A 51 1.35 -2.92 12.89
C PRO A 51 0.28 -2.87 11.79
N LEU A 52 0.23 -1.79 11.00
CA LEU A 52 -0.67 -1.62 9.85
C LEU A 52 -0.06 -2.11 8.52
N PHE A 53 1.20 -2.57 8.52
CA PHE A 53 1.81 -3.17 7.34
C PHE A 53 1.34 -4.61 7.14
N LEU A 54 0.70 -4.87 6.01
CA LEU A 54 0.14 -6.20 5.69
C LEU A 54 1.06 -7.07 4.82
N GLY A 55 2.18 -6.51 4.36
CA GLY A 55 3.17 -7.23 3.57
C GLY A 55 3.46 -6.56 2.23
N ASN A 56 4.30 -7.24 1.45
CA ASN A 56 4.72 -6.77 0.15
C ASN A 56 4.01 -7.52 -0.97
N ALA A 57 3.53 -6.80 -1.98
CA ALA A 57 3.09 -7.34 -3.26
C ALA A 57 4.29 -7.92 -4.03
N ALA A 58 4.74 -9.10 -3.57
CA ALA A 58 5.57 -10.01 -4.34
C ALA A 58 4.64 -10.94 -5.15
N LEU A 59 5.06 -11.32 -6.35
CA LEU A 59 4.37 -12.20 -7.30
C LEU A 59 4.04 -13.64 -6.80
N SER A 60 4.06 -13.92 -5.50
CA SER A 60 3.59 -15.20 -4.97
C SER A 60 2.07 -15.18 -4.86
N ALA A 61 1.42 -15.91 -5.77
CA ALA A 61 0.00 -16.23 -5.67
C ALA A 61 -0.31 -16.89 -4.31
N ASN A 62 -1.47 -16.56 -3.73
CA ASN A 62 -2.07 -17.20 -2.55
C ASN A 62 -1.56 -16.79 -1.14
N ASP A 63 -0.86 -15.65 -1.01
CA ASP A 63 -0.48 -15.09 0.30
C ASP A 63 -1.58 -14.21 0.94
N PHE A 64 -1.48 -13.91 2.24
CA PHE A 64 -2.38 -13.05 3.03
C PHE A 64 -2.74 -11.73 2.34
N LEU A 65 -1.83 -11.23 1.51
CA LEU A 65 -1.98 -10.03 0.71
C LEU A 65 -3.14 -10.11 -0.31
N HIS A 66 -3.34 -11.25 -0.97
CA HIS A 66 -4.45 -11.44 -1.92
C HIS A 66 -5.79 -11.33 -1.22
N ARG A 67 -5.91 -11.91 -0.02
CA ARG A 67 -7.14 -11.78 0.79
C ARG A 67 -7.41 -10.34 1.23
N ALA A 68 -6.37 -9.56 1.51
CA ALA A 68 -6.54 -8.15 1.85
C ALA A 68 -7.04 -7.35 0.63
N VAL A 69 -6.46 -7.61 -0.54
CA VAL A 69 -6.86 -6.99 -1.81
C VAL A 69 -8.28 -7.39 -2.20
N ASP A 70 -8.62 -8.68 -2.19
CA ASP A 70 -9.94 -9.20 -2.54
C ASP A 70 -11.05 -8.66 -1.63
N ARG A 71 -10.73 -8.37 -0.36
CA ARG A 71 -11.67 -7.80 0.61
C ARG A 71 -11.72 -6.27 0.59
N SER A 72 -10.81 -5.62 -0.13
CA SER A 72 -10.76 -4.17 -0.17
C SER A 72 -11.92 -3.62 -1.00
N ASP A 73 -12.68 -2.70 -0.43
CA ASP A 73 -13.71 -1.96 -1.18
C ASP A 73 -13.16 -0.65 -1.78
N LEU A 74 -11.93 -0.30 -1.43
CA LEU A 74 -11.19 0.82 -1.99
C LEU A 74 -9.68 0.57 -1.90
N ILE A 75 -8.99 0.65 -3.04
CA ILE A 75 -7.53 0.65 -3.08
C ILE A 75 -7.04 2.06 -3.44
N ILE A 76 -6.21 2.63 -2.58
CA ILE A 76 -5.55 3.93 -2.80
C ILE A 76 -4.13 3.63 -3.26
N ASN A 77 -3.84 3.85 -4.54
CA ASN A 77 -2.49 3.64 -5.08
C ASN A 77 -1.69 4.94 -5.06
N VAL A 78 -0.52 4.94 -4.43
CA VAL A 78 0.38 6.10 -4.35
C VAL A 78 1.77 5.73 -4.84
N GLY A 79 2.31 6.52 -5.76
CA GLY A 79 3.65 6.29 -6.30
C GLY A 79 3.70 5.20 -7.38
N HIS A 80 2.56 4.89 -8.03
CA HIS A 80 2.55 4.06 -9.22
C HIS A 80 3.37 4.70 -10.33
N ASP A 81 4.18 3.89 -10.99
CA ASP A 81 4.97 4.22 -12.19
C ASP A 81 4.63 3.17 -13.25
N ASP A 82 4.50 3.56 -14.52
CA ASP A 82 4.09 2.70 -15.65
C ASP A 82 5.05 1.51 -15.89
N ILE A 83 6.23 1.54 -15.26
CA ILE A 83 7.24 0.46 -15.26
C ILE A 83 6.88 -0.67 -14.28
N GLU A 84 5.98 -0.45 -13.32
CA GLU A 84 5.50 -1.51 -12.43
C GLU A 84 4.51 -2.41 -13.18
N LYS A 85 4.86 -3.70 -13.35
CA LYS A 85 3.89 -4.72 -13.77
C LYS A 85 2.65 -4.61 -12.88
N PRO A 86 1.43 -4.56 -13.45
CA PRO A 86 0.21 -4.40 -12.65
C PRO A 86 0.17 -5.45 -11.54
N PRO A 87 -0.08 -5.05 -10.28
CA PRO A 87 0.03 -5.92 -9.11
C PRO A 87 -0.96 -7.09 -9.14
N PHE A 88 -1.97 -7.03 -10.01
CA PHE A 88 -2.97 -8.07 -10.19
C PHE A 88 -3.16 -8.32 -11.69
N SER A 89 -3.01 -9.58 -12.08
CA SER A 89 -3.32 -10.13 -13.40
C SER A 89 -4.17 -11.38 -13.22
#